data_AF-A0A3C0YX08-F1
#
_entry.id   AF-A0A3C0YX08-F1
#
_cell.length_a   1.000
_cell.length_b   1.000
_cell.length_c   1.000
_cell.angle_alpha   90.00
_cell.angle_beta   90.00
_cell.angle_gamma   90.00
#
_symmetry.space_group_name_H-M   'P 1'
#
loop_
_entity.id
_entity.type
_entity.pdbx_description
1 polymer ?
#
loop_
_entity_poly.entity_id
_entity_poly.type
_entity_poly.pdbx_seq_one_letter_code
_entity_poly.pdbx_strand_id
1 'polypeptide(L)'
;MPEGHSVVTEYADELVQTPRAHLRLELKQDEDGLSLEHTGQLLARCHLSREGMVAGGFLAKALGVPIPPIGESVTARVSTGVLYRALGICQLDFEEESSFVLLERLLDEAEMQRGARSDAE
;
A
#
# COMPACT_ATOMS: atom_id res chain seq x y z
N MET A 1 -1.10 11.53 21.41
CA MET A 1 -0.72 10.59 20.34
C MET A 1 -0.56 11.47 19.12
N PRO A 2 0.63 11.64 18.52
CA PRO A 2 0.67 12.32 17.24
C PRO A 2 -0.21 11.53 16.28
N GLU A 3 -1.02 12.24 15.51
CA GLU A 3 -1.86 11.67 14.47
C GLU A 3 -0.94 10.90 13.52
N GLY A 4 -1.21 9.60 13.32
CA GLY A 4 -0.33 8.74 12.54
C GLY A 4 -0.09 9.31 11.13
N HIS A 5 1.14 9.17 10.63
CA HIS A 5 1.50 9.61 9.27
C HIS A 5 0.76 8.85 8.17
N SER A 6 0.13 7.75 8.53
CA SER A 6 -0.76 6.96 7.72
C SER A 6 -1.94 6.43 8.53
N VAL A 7 -2.99 6.00 7.84
CA VAL A 7 -4.14 5.29 8.37
C VAL A 7 -4.36 4.05 7.53
N VAL A 8 -4.59 2.91 8.16
CA VAL A 8 -5.12 1.69 7.54
C VAL A 8 -6.49 1.41 8.15
N THR A 9 -7.48 1.14 7.31
CA THR A 9 -8.87 0.97 7.74
C THR A 9 -9.17 -0.48 8.15
N GLU A 10 -10.19 -0.69 8.99
CA GLU A 10 -10.69 -2.03 9.33
C GLU A 10 -11.14 -2.81 8.08
N TYR A 11 -11.69 -2.11 7.08
CA TYR A 11 -12.05 -2.70 5.79
C TYR A 11 -10.84 -3.31 5.07
N ALA A 12 -9.66 -2.71 5.20
CA ALA A 12 -8.44 -3.26 4.62
C ALA A 12 -8.05 -4.58 5.28
N ASP A 13 -8.19 -4.69 6.61
CA ASP A 13 -7.95 -5.91 7.37
C ASP A 13 -8.95 -7.01 6.99
N GLU A 14 -10.23 -6.68 6.83
CA GLU A 14 -11.25 -7.61 6.35
C GLU A 14 -10.95 -8.11 4.92
N LEU A 15 -10.52 -7.20 4.04
CA LEU A 15 -10.25 -7.53 2.64
C LEU A 15 -9.11 -8.54 2.50
N VAL A 16 -8.06 -8.45 3.32
CA VAL A 16 -6.91 -9.37 3.26
C VAL A 16 -7.20 -10.74 3.88
N GLN A 17 -8.25 -10.90 4.68
CA GLN A 17 -8.64 -12.18 5.28
C GLN A 17 -9.12 -13.21 4.25
N THR A 18 -9.63 -12.78 3.10
CA THR A 18 -10.06 -13.68 2.02
C THR A 18 -9.03 -13.66 0.90
N PRO A 19 -8.22 -14.72 0.70
CA PRO A 19 -7.20 -14.75 -0.34
C PRO A 19 -7.77 -14.55 -1.75
N ARG A 20 -7.15 -13.67 -2.54
CA ARG A 20 -7.51 -13.41 -3.94
C ARG A 20 -6.26 -13.21 -4.77
N ALA A 21 -6.24 -13.80 -5.97
CA ALA A 21 -5.15 -13.65 -6.92
C ALA A 21 -5.08 -12.24 -7.52
N HIS A 22 -6.25 -11.60 -7.72
CA HIS A 22 -6.37 -10.32 -8.42
C HIS A 22 -7.39 -9.39 -7.74
N LEU A 23 -6.90 -8.40 -7.02
CA LEU A 23 -7.62 -7.23 -6.56
C LEU A 23 -7.32 -6.05 -7.49
N ARG A 24 -8.36 -5.32 -7.88
CA ARG A 24 -8.21 -4.05 -8.58
C ARG A 24 -8.24 -2.92 -7.56
N LEU A 25 -7.11 -2.26 -7.39
CA LEU A 25 -6.94 -1.14 -6.46
C LEU A 25 -6.69 0.15 -7.23
N GLU A 26 -7.09 1.27 -6.65
CA GLU A 26 -6.80 2.61 -7.16
C GLU A 26 -5.90 3.35 -6.17
N LEU A 27 -4.71 3.73 -6.60
CA LEU A 27 -3.87 4.68 -5.87
C LEU A 27 -4.16 6.07 -6.42
N LYS A 28 -4.54 7.00 -5.57
CA LYS A 28 -4.92 8.38 -5.91
C LYS A 28 -4.06 9.36 -5.13
N GLN A 29 -3.69 10.47 -5.75
CA GLN A 29 -3.04 11.58 -5.05
C GLN A 29 -3.95 12.81 -5.06
N ASP A 30 -4.13 13.44 -3.91
CA ASP A 30 -4.87 14.68 -3.73
C ASP A 30 -4.13 15.63 -2.77
N GLU A 31 -4.79 16.70 -2.34
CA GLU A 31 -4.22 17.71 -1.45
C GLU A 31 -3.93 17.17 -0.04
N ASP A 32 -4.56 16.07 0.36
CA ASP A 32 -4.37 15.44 1.67
C ASP A 32 -3.29 14.33 1.65
N GLY A 33 -2.79 13.95 0.47
CA GLY A 33 -1.72 12.96 0.29
C GLY A 33 -2.09 11.84 -0.67
N LEU A 34 -1.67 10.61 -0.35
CA LEU A 34 -1.96 9.41 -1.15
C LEU A 34 -3.05 8.57 -0.49
N SER A 35 -4.02 8.10 -1.28
CA SER A 35 -5.06 7.17 -0.83
C SER A 35 -5.07 5.92 -1.71
N LEU A 36 -5.23 4.77 -1.07
CA LEU A 36 -5.43 3.49 -1.71
C LEU A 36 -6.89 3.07 -1.52
N GLU A 37 -7.58 2.75 -2.60
CA GLU A 37 -8.99 2.38 -2.59
C GLU A 37 -9.23 1.03 -3.27
N HIS A 38 -10.25 0.33 -2.78
CA HIS A 38 -10.84 -0.83 -3.45
C HIS A 38 -12.34 -0.57 -3.63
N THR A 39 -12.80 -0.58 -4.88
CA THR A 39 -14.21 -0.32 -5.23
C THR A 39 -14.76 1.00 -4.65
N GLY A 40 -13.94 2.05 -4.61
CA GLY A 40 -14.29 3.36 -4.04
C GLY A 40 -14.30 3.41 -2.51
N GLN A 41 -13.93 2.34 -1.82
CA GLN A 41 -13.77 2.29 -0.38
C GLN A 41 -12.29 2.45 -0.01
N LEU A 42 -12.01 3.36 0.91
CA LEU A 42 -10.65 3.61 1.40
C LEU A 42 -10.08 2.37 2.09
N LEU A 43 -8.87 1.98 1.72
CA LEU A 43 -8.08 0.95 2.38
C LEU A 43 -7.03 1.58 3.29
N ALA A 44 -6.26 2.52 2.74
CA ALA A 44 -5.20 3.21 3.45
C ALA A 44 -5.04 4.66 2.96
N ARG A 45 -4.57 5.53 3.85
CA ARG A 45 -4.17 6.91 3.53
C ARG A 45 -2.78 7.17 4.07
N CYS A 46 -1.92 7.76 3.25
CA CYS A 46 -0.63 8.31 3.65
C CYS A 46 -0.72 9.84 3.54
N HIS A 47 -0.64 10.54 4.66
CA HIS A 47 -0.90 11.98 4.72
C HIS A 47 0.22 12.79 4.04
N LEU A 48 -0.10 14.00 3.57
CA LEU A 48 0.88 14.96 3.02
C LEU A 48 1.80 15.54 4.11
N SER A 49 2.63 14.67 4.68
CA SER A 49 3.73 14.93 5.59
C SER A 49 4.99 14.24 5.05
N ARG A 50 6.16 14.54 5.60
CA ARG A 50 7.41 13.91 5.13
C ARG A 50 7.35 12.39 5.29
N GLU A 51 6.97 11.92 6.46
CA GLU A 51 6.89 10.52 6.82
C GLU A 51 5.73 9.83 6.09
N GLY A 52 4.59 10.52 5.98
CA GLY A 52 3.45 10.02 5.21
C GLY A 52 3.79 9.84 3.73
N MET A 53 4.49 10.79 3.11
CA MET A 53 4.90 10.65 1.71
C MET A 53 6.01 9.61 1.51
N VAL A 54 6.88 9.38 2.51
CA VAL A 54 7.81 8.24 2.51
C VAL A 54 7.04 6.92 2.51
N ALA A 55 6.07 6.76 3.42
CA ALA A 55 5.19 5.59 3.46
C ALA A 55 4.44 5.40 2.14
N GLY A 56 3.90 6.48 1.58
CA GLY A 56 3.19 6.49 0.30
C GLY A 56 4.07 6.12 -0.90
N GLY A 57 5.34 6.54 -0.91
CA GLY A 57 6.31 6.13 -1.92
C GLY A 57 6.61 4.64 -1.87
N PHE A 58 6.80 4.08 -0.67
CA PHE A 58 7.01 2.64 -0.52
C PHE A 58 5.75 1.81 -0.76
N LEU A 59 4.57 2.34 -0.42
CA LEU A 59 3.27 1.78 -0.80
C LEU A 59 3.16 1.64 -2.32
N ALA A 60 3.43 2.71 -3.09
CA ALA A 60 3.40 2.69 -4.55
C ALA A 60 4.41 1.65 -5.11
N LYS A 61 5.63 1.61 -4.55
CA LYS A 61 6.66 0.63 -4.90
C LYS A 61 6.21 -0.81 -4.64
N ALA A 62 5.56 -1.08 -3.50
CA ALA A 62 5.02 -2.40 -3.15
C ALA A 62 3.87 -2.82 -4.08
N LEU A 63 3.08 -1.87 -4.57
CA LEU A 63 2.05 -2.11 -5.57
C LEU A 63 2.60 -2.26 -7.00
N GLY A 64 3.85 -1.85 -7.23
CA GLY A 64 4.49 -1.90 -8.55
C GLY A 64 3.95 -0.84 -9.52
N VAL A 65 3.47 0.30 -9.00
CA VAL A 65 2.92 1.40 -9.79
C VAL A 65 3.64 2.72 -9.45
N PRO A 66 3.69 3.69 -10.37
CA PRO A 66 4.20 5.02 -10.03
C PRO A 66 3.26 5.74 -9.06
N ILE A 67 3.80 6.74 -8.35
CA ILE A 67 2.97 7.72 -7.65
C ILE A 67 2.22 8.55 -8.71
N PRO A 68 0.88 8.62 -8.68
CA PRO A 68 0.12 9.41 -9.64
C PRO A 68 0.31 10.91 -9.38
N PRO A 69 0.23 11.79 -10.39
CA PRO A 69 0.16 13.23 -10.17
C PRO A 69 -1.03 13.63 -9.28
N ILE A 70 -0.95 14.82 -8.66
CA ILE A 70 -2.06 15.37 -7.87
C ILE A 70 -3.31 15.50 -8.75
N GLY A 71 -4.44 15.00 -8.25
CA GLY A 71 -5.73 14.97 -8.97
C GLY A 71 -5.90 13.75 -9.89
N GLU A 72 -4.88 12.91 -10.01
CA GLU A 72 -4.90 11.72 -10.86
C GLU A 72 -4.93 10.41 -10.05
N SER A 73 -5.12 9.31 -10.76
CA SER A 73 -5.14 7.96 -10.19
C SER A 73 -4.45 6.95 -11.10
N VAL A 74 -3.88 5.91 -10.49
CA VAL A 74 -3.33 4.75 -11.20
C VAL A 74 -3.98 3.47 -10.67
N THR A 75 -4.30 2.55 -11.58
CA THR A 75 -4.84 1.23 -11.20
C THR A 75 -3.70 0.25 -10.96
N ALA A 76 -3.70 -0.40 -9.80
CA ALA A 76 -2.86 -1.56 -9.49
C ALA A 76 -3.70 -2.84 -9.50
N ARG A 77 -3.18 -3.91 -10.14
CA ARG A 77 -3.77 -5.26 -10.08
C ARG A 77 -2.82 -6.17 -9.30
N VAL A 78 -3.18 -6.52 -8.08
CA VAL A 78 -2.30 -7.21 -7.13
C VAL A 78 -3.04 -8.32 -6.39
N SER A 79 -2.31 -9.29 -5.84
CA SER A 79 -2.91 -10.29 -4.94
C SER A 79 -3.18 -9.70 -3.56
N THR A 80 -3.99 -10.39 -2.76
CA THR A 80 -4.17 -10.06 -1.33
C THR A 80 -2.85 -10.13 -0.55
N GLY A 81 -1.93 -11.01 -0.95
CA GLY A 81 -0.60 -11.10 -0.33
C GLY A 81 0.27 -9.87 -0.58
N VAL A 82 0.20 -9.28 -1.77
CA VAL A 82 0.85 -8.00 -2.07
C VAL A 82 0.18 -6.87 -1.29
N LEU A 83 -1.16 -6.85 -1.26
CA LEU A 83 -1.91 -5.85 -0.48
C LEU A 83 -1.51 -5.91 1.02
N TYR A 84 -1.46 -7.09 1.62
CA TYR A 84 -1.04 -7.27 3.01
C TYR A 84 0.31 -6.60 3.31
N ARG A 85 1.29 -6.76 2.41
CA ARG A 85 2.62 -6.16 2.56
C ARG A 85 2.60 -4.65 2.39
N ALA A 86 1.83 -4.17 1.41
CA ALA A 86 1.64 -2.75 1.16
C ALA A 86 1.00 -2.05 2.38
N LEU A 87 0.00 -2.67 3.00
CA LEU A 87 -0.62 -2.16 4.23
C LEU A 87 0.34 -2.21 5.42
N GLY A 88 1.12 -3.28 5.55
CA GLY A 88 2.17 -3.37 6.58
C GLY A 88 3.22 -2.26 6.47
N ILE A 89 3.60 -1.88 5.26
CA ILE A 89 4.50 -0.74 4.99
C ILE A 89 3.90 0.57 5.48
N CYS A 90 2.59 0.79 5.26
CA CYS A 90 1.92 1.99 5.75
C CYS A 90 2.01 2.09 7.28
N GLN A 91 1.99 0.97 8.00
CA GLN A 91 1.98 0.92 9.46
C GLN A 91 3.39 1.00 10.10
N LEU A 92 4.46 1.09 9.32
CA LEU A 92 5.82 1.22 9.85
C LEU A 92 6.06 2.60 10.46
N ASP A 93 6.84 2.63 11.53
CA ASP A 93 7.39 3.86 12.11
C ASP A 93 8.74 4.19 11.43
N PHE A 94 8.71 5.11 10.46
CA PHE A 94 9.91 5.52 9.72
C PHE A 94 10.86 6.42 10.50
N GLU A 95 10.53 6.81 11.74
CA GLU A 95 11.47 7.44 12.66
C GLU A 95 12.38 6.40 13.35
N GLU A 96 11.95 5.14 13.40
CA GLU A 96 12.70 4.02 13.95
C GLU A 96 13.53 3.32 12.87
N GLU A 97 14.87 3.34 12.99
CA GLU A 97 15.78 2.79 11.98
C GLU A 97 15.58 1.28 11.76
N SER A 98 15.21 0.54 12.80
CA SER A 98 14.94 -0.90 12.67
C SER A 98 13.70 -1.22 11.81
N SER A 99 12.80 -0.26 11.59
CA SER A 99 11.65 -0.43 10.68
C SER A 99 12.09 -0.65 9.23
N PHE A 100 13.26 -0.15 8.83
CA PHE A 100 13.76 -0.30 7.45
C PHE A 100 14.13 -1.75 7.11
N VAL A 101 14.48 -2.57 8.11
CA VAL A 101 14.68 -4.01 7.93
C VAL A 101 13.37 -4.70 7.56
N LEU A 102 12.27 -4.32 8.23
CA LEU A 102 10.93 -4.83 7.91
C LEU A 102 10.47 -4.31 6.55
N LEU A 103 10.71 -3.03 6.26
CA LEU A 103 10.41 -2.43 4.96
C LEU A 103 11.05 -3.22 3.81
N GLU A 104 12.36 -3.48 3.88
CA GLU A 104 13.08 -4.23 2.86
C GLU A 104 12.45 -5.60 2.63
N ARG A 105 12.16 -6.32 3.71
CA ARG A 105 11.50 -7.63 3.64
C ARG A 105 10.11 -7.55 2.99
N LEU A 106 9.30 -6.58 3.39
CA LEU A 106 7.94 -6.41 2.85
C LEU A 106 7.97 -6.06 1.36
N LEU A 107 8.91 -5.22 0.94
CA LEU A 107 9.11 -4.84 -0.47
C LEU A 107 9.55 -6.03 -1.31
N ASP A 108 10.54 -6.79 -0.86
CA ASP A 108 11.07 -7.96 -1.56
C ASP A 108 9.97 -9.01 -1.77
N GLU A 109 9.22 -9.34 -0.72
CA GLU A 109 8.16 -10.33 -0.82
C GLU A 109 7.00 -9.83 -1.70
N ALA A 110 6.70 -8.53 -1.67
CA ALA A 110 5.69 -7.95 -2.57
C ALA A 110 6.14 -8.04 -4.03
N GLU A 111 7.41 -7.78 -4.31
CA GLU A 111 7.99 -7.94 -5.66
C GLU A 111 7.93 -9.38 -6.15
N MET A 112 8.35 -10.35 -5.32
CA MET A 112 8.25 -11.78 -5.66
C MET A 112 6.81 -12.19 -6.00
N GLN A 113 5.82 -11.68 -5.25
CA GLN A 113 4.41 -12.02 -5.46
C GLN A 113 3.75 -11.29 -6.63
N ARG A 114 4.21 -10.09 -7.00
CA ARG A 114 3.78 -9.43 -8.24
C ARG A 114 4.28 -10.20 -9.48
N GLY A 115 5.47 -10.78 -9.40
CA GLY A 115 6.08 -11.57 -10.48
C GLY A 115 5.57 -13.02 -10.57
N ALA A 116 4.97 -13.54 -9.49
CA ALA A 116 4.43 -14.90 -9.47
C ALA A 116 3.18 -15.01 -10.35
N ARG A 117 3.23 -15.84 -11.39
CA ARG A 117 2.02 -16.27 -12.11
C ARG A 117 1.22 -17.20 -11.20
N SER A 118 -0.07 -16.93 -11.08
CA SER A 118 -1.00 -17.93 -10.55
C SER A 118 -1.15 -19.00 -11.62
N ASP A 119 -0.47 -20.14 -11.46
CA ASP A 119 -0.62 -21.32 -12.34
C ASP A 119 -1.96 -22.03 -12.08
N ALA A 120 -3.06 -21.27 -12.05
CA ALA A 120 -4.41 -21.79 -11.96
C ALA A 120 -5.01 -21.78 -13.37
N GLU A 121 -4.77 -22.86 -14.11
CA GLU A 121 -5.62 -23.32 -15.23
C GLU A 121 -6.66 -24.32 -14.73
#